data_AF-A0A9D7ND54-F1
#
_entry.id   AF-A0A9D7ND54-F1
#
_cell.length_a   1.000
_cell.length_b   1.000
_cell.length_c   1.000
_cell.angle_alpha   90.00
_cell.angle_beta   90.00
_cell.angle_gamma   90.00
#
_symmetry.space_group_name_H-M   'P 1'
#
loop_
_entity.id
_entity.type
_entity.pdbx_description
1 polymer ?
#
loop_
_entity_poly.entity_id
_entity_poly.type
_entity_poly.pdbx_seq_one_letter_code
_entity_poly.pdbx_strand_id
1 'polypeptide(L)'
;MKMYQLPPKVKDLLLTLIREPVNLVIVVAMICLGMGWQMQSLPAFLQDVVLKIGAIMTPLVLLFIGISVQPRWSELRLIGGIFFLRAGLTLVISGIFLSLVPNLSPAAAILAVVFPQSAVSFWPFAHIAAVHTLEGDKTGSPKIFNPGLALNFIALSLPFSTLLILSICTIGVPATRPITLGLAGLIMVTLALLPPLLRRVRLPKMEKEVEMMVEN
;
A
#
# COMPACT_ATOMS: atom_id res chain seq x y z
N MET A 1 -44.76 17.69 21.76
CA MET A 1 -43.31 17.48 21.56
C MET A 1 -43.15 16.65 20.29
N LYS A 2 -42.86 17.28 19.14
CA LYS A 2 -42.74 16.57 17.85
C LYS A 2 -41.43 15.77 17.84
N MET A 3 -41.51 14.45 17.94
CA MET A 3 -40.39 13.55 17.64
C MET A 3 -39.99 13.77 16.17
N TYR A 4 -38.81 14.33 15.94
CA TYR A 4 -38.18 14.39 14.62
C TYR A 4 -37.95 12.95 14.15
N GLN A 5 -38.80 12.45 13.25
CA GLN A 5 -38.55 11.17 12.61
C GLN A 5 -37.39 11.34 11.63
N LEU A 6 -36.27 10.68 11.92
CA LEU A 6 -35.15 10.58 10.99
C LEU A 6 -35.63 9.92 9.69
N PRO A 7 -35.17 10.37 8.51
CA PRO A 7 -35.51 9.71 7.25
C PRO A 7 -35.13 8.23 7.32
N PRO A 8 -35.95 7.29 6.80
CA PRO A 8 -35.70 5.85 6.92
C PRO A 8 -34.29 5.45 6.42
N LYS A 9 -33.82 6.08 5.34
CA LYS A 9 -32.44 5.92 4.83
C LYS A 9 -31.34 6.27 5.84
N VAL A 10 -31.53 7.31 6.66
CA VAL A 10 -30.53 7.75 7.65
C VAL A 10 -30.50 6.81 8.84
N LYS A 11 -31.68 6.34 9.27
CA LYS A 11 -31.81 5.35 10.35
C LYS A 11 -31.16 4.02 9.96
N ASP A 12 -31.40 3.54 8.74
CA ASP A 12 -30.80 2.31 8.23
C ASP A 12 -29.29 2.45 8.08
N LEU A 13 -28.81 3.58 7.56
CA LEU A 13 -27.36 3.85 7.44
C LEU A 13 -26.65 3.86 8.80
N LEU A 14 -27.23 4.53 9.81
CA LEU A 14 -26.70 4.56 11.17
C LEU A 14 -26.69 3.18 11.83
N LEU A 15 -27.76 2.41 11.64
CA LEU A 15 -27.85 1.05 12.17
C LEU A 15 -26.82 0.12 11.53
N THR A 16 -26.60 0.27 10.22
CA THR A 16 -25.54 -0.45 9.48
C THR A 16 -24.16 -0.05 9.98
N LEU A 17 -23.91 1.24 10.22
CA LEU A 17 -22.63 1.72 10.75
C LEU A 17 -22.31 1.09 12.11
N ILE A 18 -23.25 1.11 13.06
CA ILE A 18 -23.04 0.52 14.40
C ILE A 18 -22.83 -1.01 14.33
N ARG A 19 -23.43 -1.68 13.35
CA ARG A 19 -23.34 -3.14 13.18
C ARG A 19 -22.02 -3.62 12.59
N GLU A 20 -21.16 -2.73 12.08
CA GLU A 20 -19.82 -3.12 11.69
C GLU A 20 -19.05 -3.62 12.93
N PRO A 21 -18.35 -4.77 12.86
CA PRO A 21 -17.67 -5.36 14.01
C PRO A 21 -16.72 -4.40 14.71
N VAL A 22 -16.01 -3.57 13.94
CA VAL A 22 -15.09 -2.54 14.45
C VAL A 22 -15.85 -1.51 15.28
N ASN A 23 -17.00 -1.05 14.82
CA ASN A 23 -17.77 -0.01 15.50
C ASN A 23 -18.41 -0.53 16.79
N LEU A 24 -18.80 -1.81 16.82
CA LEU A 24 -19.25 -2.45 18.06
C LEU A 24 -18.14 -2.48 19.12
N VAL A 25 -16.91 -2.82 18.72
CA VAL A 25 -15.75 -2.79 19.62
C VAL A 25 -15.46 -1.36 20.12
N ILE A 26 -15.57 -0.35 19.26
CA ILE A 26 -15.42 1.07 19.66
C ILE A 26 -16.48 1.46 20.70
N VAL A 27 -17.74 1.07 20.50
CA VAL A 27 -18.82 1.36 21.45
C VAL A 27 -18.54 0.71 22.80
N VAL A 28 -18.12 -0.56 22.82
CA VAL A 28 -17.71 -1.25 24.07
C VAL A 28 -16.55 -0.52 24.73
N ALA A 29 -15.54 -0.11 23.97
CA ALA A 29 -14.41 0.64 24.50
C ALA A 29 -14.84 1.99 25.11
N MET A 30 -15.78 2.70 24.48
CA MET A 30 -16.33 3.95 25.03
C MET A 30 -17.10 3.73 26.34
N ILE A 31 -17.85 2.63 26.47
CA ILE A 31 -18.54 2.28 27.72
C ILE A 31 -17.52 1.98 28.82
N CYS A 32 -16.50 1.17 28.51
CA CYS A 32 -15.41 0.87 29.45
C CYS A 32 -14.69 2.15 29.92
N LEU A 33 -14.38 3.07 28.99
CA LEU A 33 -13.79 4.37 29.33
C LEU A 33 -14.72 5.21 30.21
N GLY A 34 -16.03 5.21 29.93
CA GLY A 34 -17.03 5.89 30.75
C GLY A 34 -17.15 5.34 32.17
N MET A 35 -16.85 4.05 32.36
CA MET A 35 -16.77 3.38 33.67
C MET A 35 -15.41 3.55 34.36
N GLY A 36 -14.46 4.27 33.75
CA GLY A 36 -13.12 4.48 34.29
C GLY A 36 -12.16 3.29 34.09
N TRP A 37 -12.52 2.29 33.28
CA TRP A 37 -11.60 1.21 32.92
C TRP A 37 -10.64 1.67 31.83
N GLN A 38 -9.38 1.75 32.20
CA GLN A 38 -8.27 2.08 31.32
C GLN A 38 -7.34 0.87 31.15
N MET A 39 -6.39 0.95 30.22
CA MET A 39 -5.44 -0.15 29.95
C MET A 39 -4.69 -0.59 31.21
N GLN A 40 -4.38 0.36 32.11
CA GLN A 40 -3.69 0.14 33.37
C GLN A 40 -4.56 -0.60 34.41
N SER A 41 -5.87 -0.67 34.21
CA SER A 41 -6.80 -1.41 35.08
C SER A 41 -6.78 -2.92 34.83
N LEU A 42 -6.17 -3.37 33.73
CA LEU A 42 -6.00 -4.79 33.42
C LEU A 42 -4.79 -5.39 34.17
N PRO A 43 -4.80 -6.70 34.46
CA PRO A 43 -3.60 -7.41 34.92
C PRO A 43 -2.42 -7.21 33.97
N ALA A 44 -1.20 -7.03 34.50
CA ALA A 44 0.00 -6.73 33.70
C ALA A 44 0.22 -7.73 32.53
N PHE A 45 -0.06 -9.02 32.76
CA PHE A 45 -0.01 -10.04 31.72
C PHE A 45 -0.94 -9.73 30.52
N LEU A 46 -2.17 -9.30 30.79
CA LEU A 46 -3.13 -8.96 29.73
C LEU A 46 -2.74 -7.68 28.98
N GLN A 47 -2.16 -6.70 29.68
CA GLN A 47 -1.66 -5.47 29.05
C GLN A 47 -0.60 -5.79 27.99
N ASP A 48 0.40 -6.60 28.35
CA ASP A 48 1.48 -6.99 27.45
C ASP A 48 0.97 -7.78 26.23
N VAL A 49 0.01 -8.68 26.45
CA VAL A 49 -0.59 -9.46 25.36
C VAL A 49 -1.37 -8.55 24.40
N VAL A 50 -2.19 -7.64 24.91
CA VAL A 50 -2.98 -6.73 24.06
C VAL A 50 -2.07 -5.78 23.27
N LEU A 51 -1.01 -5.24 23.89
CA LEU A 51 -0.05 -4.37 23.21
C LEU A 51 0.69 -5.11 22.09
N LYS A 52 1.14 -6.35 22.34
CA LYS A 52 1.82 -7.17 21.34
C LYS A 52 0.89 -7.54 20.18
N ILE A 53 -0.35 -7.92 20.48
CA ILE A 53 -1.36 -8.22 19.46
C ILE A 53 -1.65 -6.95 18.63
N GLY A 54 -1.89 -5.81 19.28
CA GLY A 54 -2.14 -4.54 18.60
C GLY A 54 -1.02 -4.13 17.64
N ALA A 55 0.24 -4.32 18.05
CA ALA A 55 1.41 -3.99 17.23
C ALA A 55 1.51 -4.82 15.93
N ILE A 56 1.00 -6.06 15.93
CA ILE A 56 1.04 -6.95 14.75
C ILE A 56 -0.24 -6.90 13.91
N MET A 57 -1.36 -6.40 14.44
CA MET A 57 -2.65 -6.42 13.75
C MET A 57 -2.65 -5.58 12.46
N THR A 58 -2.15 -4.35 12.51
CA THR A 58 -2.08 -3.47 11.32
C THR A 58 -1.30 -4.11 10.17
N PRO A 59 -0.04 -4.57 10.34
CA PRO A 59 0.67 -5.21 9.24
C PRO A 59 0.02 -6.52 8.79
N LEU A 60 -0.58 -7.29 9.69
CA LEU A 60 -1.25 -8.55 9.36
C LEU A 60 -2.50 -8.33 8.51
N VAL A 61 -3.33 -7.32 8.83
CA VAL A 61 -4.50 -6.96 8.03
C VAL A 61 -4.08 -6.49 6.63
N LEU A 62 -3.03 -5.66 6.52
CA LEU A 62 -2.52 -5.19 5.23
C LEU A 62 -1.95 -6.34 4.40
N LEU A 63 -1.26 -7.29 5.03
CA LEU A 63 -0.80 -8.52 4.39
C LEU A 63 -1.97 -9.39 3.90
N PHE A 64 -2.99 -9.57 4.73
CA PHE A 64 -4.17 -10.34 4.38
C PHE A 64 -4.92 -9.76 3.18
N ILE A 65 -5.12 -8.43 3.15
CA ILE A 65 -5.73 -7.73 2.00
C ILE A 65 -4.95 -8.07 0.72
N GLY A 66 -3.62 -8.00 0.77
CA GLY A 66 -2.75 -8.30 -0.35
C GLY A 66 -2.76 -9.75 -0.83
N ILE A 67 -2.79 -10.71 0.10
CA ILE A 67 -2.83 -12.13 -0.23
C ILE A 67 -4.21 -12.54 -0.78
N SER A 68 -5.26 -11.84 -0.38
CA SER A 68 -6.63 -12.14 -0.81
C SER A 68 -6.91 -11.84 -2.29
N VAL A 69 -6.10 -11.00 -2.94
CA VAL A 69 -6.26 -10.68 -4.35
C VAL A 69 -5.51 -11.65 -5.25
N GLN A 70 -6.15 -12.05 -6.36
CA GLN A 70 -5.60 -12.98 -7.35
C GLN A 70 -5.36 -12.26 -8.70
N PRO A 71 -4.29 -11.46 -8.81
CA PRO A 71 -4.00 -10.72 -10.04
C PRO A 71 -3.53 -11.66 -11.16
N ARG A 72 -3.74 -11.25 -12.40
CA ARG A 72 -3.14 -11.95 -13.56
C ARG A 72 -1.63 -11.73 -13.59
N TRP A 73 -0.87 -12.69 -14.11
CA TRP A 73 0.60 -12.58 -14.21
C TRP A 73 1.09 -11.36 -15.00
N SER A 74 0.34 -10.92 -16.01
CA SER A 74 0.63 -9.68 -16.75
C SER A 74 0.47 -8.43 -15.87
N GLU A 75 -0.57 -8.39 -15.04
CA GLU A 75 -0.84 -7.28 -14.11
C GLU A 75 0.18 -7.27 -12.97
N LEU A 76 0.50 -8.44 -12.41
CA LEU A 76 1.50 -8.56 -11.35
C LEU A 76 2.87 -8.05 -11.79
N ARG A 77 3.30 -8.36 -13.03
CA ARG A 77 4.55 -7.83 -13.58
C ARG A 77 4.53 -6.31 -13.75
N LEU A 78 3.42 -5.74 -14.21
CA LEU A 78 3.26 -4.30 -14.37
C LEU A 78 3.27 -3.59 -13.00
N ILE A 79 2.43 -4.06 -12.09
CA ILE A 79 2.29 -3.51 -10.73
C ILE A 79 3.61 -3.62 -9.98
N GLY A 80 4.24 -4.81 -10.00
CA GLY A 80 5.54 -5.05 -9.39
C GLY A 80 6.61 -4.11 -9.94
N GLY A 81 6.70 -3.93 -11.26
CA GLY A 81 7.64 -2.98 -11.86
C GLY A 81 7.46 -1.55 -11.31
N ILE A 82 6.22 -1.07 -11.20
CA ILE A 82 5.92 0.25 -10.64
C ILE A 82 6.31 0.33 -9.15
N PHE A 83 6.07 -0.72 -8.36
CA PHE A 83 6.42 -0.75 -6.95
C PHE A 83 7.92 -0.72 -6.70
N PHE A 84 8.68 -1.55 -7.41
CA PHE A 84 10.14 -1.57 -7.32
C PHE A 84 10.74 -0.25 -7.79
N LEU A 85 10.18 0.37 -8.85
CA LEU A 85 10.61 1.69 -9.31
C LEU A 85 10.35 2.76 -8.26
N ARG A 86 9.12 2.82 -7.72
CA ARG A 86 8.73 3.78 -6.68
C ARG A 86 9.61 3.62 -5.44
N ALA A 87 9.69 2.41 -4.90
CA ALA A 87 10.47 2.12 -3.69
C ALA A 87 11.97 2.40 -3.89
N GLY A 88 12.51 2.03 -5.06
CA GLY A 88 13.90 2.28 -5.37
C GLY A 88 14.21 3.78 -5.45
N LEU A 89 13.36 4.55 -6.14
CA LEU A 89 13.51 6.00 -6.26
C LEU A 89 13.42 6.70 -4.88
N THR A 90 12.46 6.30 -4.05
CA THR A 90 12.31 6.88 -2.71
C THR A 90 13.47 6.52 -1.78
N LEU A 91 14.07 5.33 -1.90
CA LEU A 91 15.30 4.97 -1.17
C LEU A 91 16.49 5.83 -1.60
N VAL A 92 16.67 6.05 -2.92
CA VAL A 92 17.72 6.94 -3.44
C VAL A 92 17.53 8.36 -2.93
N ILE A 93 16.31 8.90 -3.03
CA ILE A 93 15.99 10.25 -2.52
C ILE A 93 16.26 10.34 -1.01
N SER A 94 15.88 9.32 -0.24
CA SER A 94 16.14 9.28 1.20
C SER A 94 17.64 9.24 1.51
N GLY A 95 18.43 8.49 0.72
CA GLY A 95 19.89 8.46 0.84
C GLY A 95 20.53 9.82 0.53
N ILE A 96 20.07 10.52 -0.50
CA ILE A 96 20.50 11.89 -0.82
C ILE A 96 20.10 12.86 0.31
N PHE A 97 18.89 12.75 0.84
CA PHE A 97 18.44 13.59 1.93
C PHE A 97 19.32 13.42 3.19
N LEU A 98 19.64 12.17 3.56
CA LEU A 98 20.48 11.87 4.71
C LEU A 98 21.95 12.26 4.50
N SER A 99 22.43 12.42 3.25
CA SER A 99 23.76 12.98 3.00
C SER A 99 23.80 14.51 3.14
N LEU A 100 22.68 15.19 2.85
CA LEU A 100 22.55 16.65 3.01
C LEU A 100 22.31 17.09 4.46
N VAL A 101 21.70 16.22 5.27
CA VAL A 101 21.40 16.50 6.69
C VAL A 101 22.10 15.48 7.60
N PRO A 102 23.44 15.56 7.75
CA PRO A 102 24.16 14.75 8.72
C PRO A 102 23.76 15.18 10.14
N ASN A 103 23.67 14.22 11.08
CA ASN A 103 23.32 14.39 12.51
C ASN A 103 21.84 14.29 12.91
N LEU A 104 21.01 13.62 12.11
CA LEU A 104 19.67 13.21 12.55
C LEU A 104 19.74 12.16 13.67
N SER A 105 18.79 12.21 14.61
CA SER A 105 18.63 11.13 15.58
C SER A 105 18.31 9.81 14.87
N PRO A 106 18.67 8.64 15.45
CA PRO A 106 18.41 7.34 14.82
C PRO A 106 16.93 7.14 14.42
N ALA A 107 16.01 7.57 15.28
CA ALA A 107 14.57 7.50 15.02
C ALA A 107 14.15 8.41 13.86
N ALA A 108 14.66 9.64 13.80
CA ALA A 108 14.37 10.58 12.72
C ALA A 108 14.96 10.11 11.38
N ALA A 109 16.14 9.48 11.39
CA ALA A 109 16.75 8.91 10.20
C ALA A 109 15.93 7.72 9.65
N ILE A 110 15.47 6.81 10.51
CA ILE A 110 14.59 5.70 10.09
C ILE A 110 13.26 6.25 9.55
N LEU A 111 12.68 7.26 10.21
CA LEU A 111 11.45 7.89 9.77
C LEU A 111 11.61 8.56 8.39
N ALA A 112 12.74 9.25 8.15
CA ALA A 112 13.02 9.89 6.86
C ALA A 112 13.07 8.86 5.70
N VAL A 113 13.46 7.62 5.98
CA VAL A 113 13.50 6.53 4.99
C VAL A 113 12.12 5.87 4.84
N VAL A 114 11.45 5.58 5.95
CA VAL A 114 10.18 4.83 5.98
C VAL A 114 9.00 5.67 5.49
N PHE A 115 9.01 6.97 5.77
CA PHE A 115 7.89 7.86 5.44
C PHE A 115 7.61 7.94 3.92
N PRO A 116 8.61 8.12 3.04
CA PRO A 116 8.39 8.03 1.59
C PRO A 116 7.87 6.65 1.12
N GLN A 117 8.17 5.57 1.85
CA GLN A 117 7.74 4.21 1.48
C GLN A 117 6.24 3.99 1.74
N SER A 118 5.66 4.68 2.72
CA SER A 118 4.25 4.53 3.12
C SER A 118 3.24 5.25 2.22
N ALA A 119 3.70 6.00 1.21
CA ALA A 119 2.84 6.75 0.30
C ALA A 119 1.97 5.82 -0.58
N VAL A 120 0.74 5.55 -0.11
CA VAL A 120 -0.37 4.91 -0.84
C VAL A 120 -1.64 5.72 -0.59
N SER A 121 -2.40 6.03 -1.63
CA SER A 121 -3.64 6.81 -1.52
C SER A 121 -4.82 6.06 -2.14
N PHE A 122 -5.92 5.99 -1.42
CA PHE A 122 -7.19 5.45 -1.91
C PHE A 122 -7.96 6.43 -2.80
N TRP A 123 -7.59 7.72 -2.79
CA TRP A 123 -8.30 8.77 -3.54
C TRP A 123 -8.32 8.55 -5.06
N PRO A 124 -7.21 8.16 -5.72
CA PRO A 124 -7.22 7.85 -7.15
C PRO A 124 -8.18 6.71 -7.49
N PHE A 125 -8.30 5.70 -6.63
CA PHE A 125 -9.26 4.61 -6.83
C PHE A 125 -10.70 5.07 -6.69
N ALA A 126 -11.02 5.90 -5.67
CA ALA A 126 -12.36 6.45 -5.53
C ALA A 126 -12.78 7.25 -6.77
N HIS A 127 -11.85 8.01 -7.35
CA HIS A 127 -12.09 8.73 -8.60
C HIS A 127 -12.26 7.79 -9.80
N ILE A 128 -11.39 6.79 -9.95
CA ILE A 128 -11.50 5.76 -11.00
C ILE A 128 -12.85 5.03 -10.91
N ALA A 129 -13.28 4.67 -9.71
CA ALA A 129 -14.57 4.00 -9.49
C ALA A 129 -15.75 4.91 -9.83
N ALA A 130 -15.69 6.20 -9.45
CA ALA A 130 -16.73 7.17 -9.78
C ALA A 130 -16.81 7.47 -11.28
N VAL A 131 -15.67 7.56 -11.98
CA VAL A 131 -15.68 7.74 -13.44
C VAL A 131 -16.21 6.48 -14.13
N HIS A 132 -15.84 5.29 -13.66
CA HIS A 132 -16.34 4.03 -14.20
C HIS A 132 -17.87 3.88 -14.06
N THR A 133 -18.50 4.40 -12.99
CA THR A 133 -19.97 4.41 -12.88
C THR A 133 -20.63 5.40 -13.83
N LEU A 134 -19.96 6.51 -14.16
CA LEU A 134 -20.43 7.51 -15.13
C LEU A 134 -20.27 7.05 -16.59
N GLU A 135 -19.26 6.24 -16.89
CA GLU A 135 -19.07 5.62 -18.21
C GLU A 135 -20.24 4.68 -18.56
N GLY A 136 -20.90 4.08 -17.54
CA GLY A 136 -22.03 3.17 -17.71
C GLY A 136 -21.70 1.91 -18.51
N ASP A 137 -22.73 1.15 -18.87
CA ASP A 137 -22.61 -0.01 -19.78
C ASP A 137 -22.82 0.41 -21.23
N LYS A 138 -22.26 1.55 -21.65
CA LYS A 138 -22.32 1.99 -23.04
C LYS A 138 -21.56 0.99 -23.92
N THR A 139 -22.31 0.13 -24.59
CA THR A 139 -21.82 -0.87 -25.53
C THR A 139 -21.20 -0.18 -26.74
N GLY A 140 -19.86 -0.08 -26.77
CA GLY A 140 -19.13 0.35 -27.96
C GLY A 140 -17.90 1.24 -27.73
N SER A 141 -17.75 1.87 -26.56
CA SER A 141 -16.53 2.64 -26.24
C SER A 141 -15.60 1.84 -25.32
N PRO A 142 -14.29 1.74 -25.62
CA PRO A 142 -13.34 1.12 -24.70
C PRO A 142 -13.32 1.91 -23.39
N LYS A 143 -13.54 1.23 -22.26
CA LYS A 143 -13.45 1.85 -20.93
C LYS A 143 -12.04 2.36 -20.72
N ILE A 144 -11.90 3.63 -20.34
CA ILE A 144 -10.58 4.28 -20.21
C ILE A 144 -9.89 3.76 -18.95
N PHE A 145 -10.67 3.49 -17.90
CA PHE A 145 -10.17 3.00 -16.62
C PHE A 145 -10.63 1.58 -16.33
N ASN A 146 -9.72 0.79 -15.74
CA ASN A 146 -10.00 -0.56 -15.27
C ASN A 146 -9.99 -0.59 -13.73
N PRO A 147 -11.17 -0.62 -13.07
CA PRO A 147 -11.27 -0.68 -11.62
C PRO A 147 -10.61 -1.93 -11.02
N GLY A 148 -10.60 -3.05 -11.74
CA GLY A 148 -9.95 -4.28 -11.30
C GLY A 148 -8.43 -4.14 -11.22
N LEU A 149 -7.81 -3.52 -12.23
CA LEU A 149 -6.37 -3.22 -12.20
C LEU A 149 -6.04 -2.24 -11.06
N ALA A 150 -6.88 -1.22 -10.84
CA ALA A 150 -6.70 -0.25 -9.76
C ALA A 150 -6.84 -0.90 -8.37
N LEU A 151 -7.80 -1.81 -8.20
CA LEU A 151 -7.98 -2.56 -6.96
C LEU A 151 -6.79 -3.50 -6.71
N ASN A 152 -6.33 -4.23 -7.73
CA ASN A 152 -5.14 -5.08 -7.64
C ASN A 152 -3.89 -4.25 -7.31
N PHE A 153 -3.73 -3.06 -7.89
CA PHE A 153 -2.64 -2.14 -7.58
C PHE A 153 -2.66 -1.72 -6.11
N ILE A 154 -3.82 -1.28 -5.58
CA ILE A 154 -3.90 -0.86 -4.18
C ILE A 154 -3.67 -2.06 -3.25
N ALA A 155 -4.39 -3.16 -3.46
CA ALA A 155 -4.32 -4.33 -2.60
C ALA A 155 -2.91 -4.91 -2.51
N LEU A 156 -2.13 -4.90 -3.59
CA LEU A 156 -0.73 -5.37 -3.58
C LEU A 156 0.26 -4.31 -3.08
N SER A 157 -0.06 -3.02 -3.15
CA SER A 157 0.84 -1.94 -2.71
C SER A 157 0.99 -1.86 -1.18
N LEU A 158 -0.11 -2.15 -0.49
CA LEU A 158 -0.20 -2.16 0.98
C LEU A 158 0.72 -3.21 1.63
N PRO A 159 0.65 -4.53 1.28
CA PRO A 159 1.54 -5.54 1.84
C PRO A 159 2.99 -5.29 1.45
N PHE A 160 3.25 -4.87 0.20
CA PHE A 160 4.60 -4.61 -0.29
C PHE A 160 5.29 -3.52 0.52
N SER A 161 4.63 -2.37 0.70
CA SER A 161 5.18 -1.26 1.47
C SER A 161 5.34 -1.65 2.94
N THR A 162 4.37 -2.38 3.51
CA THR A 162 4.44 -2.88 4.88
C THR A 162 5.66 -3.77 5.11
N LEU A 163 5.89 -4.76 4.24
CA LEU A 163 7.05 -5.65 4.34
C LEU A 163 8.36 -4.88 4.22
N LEU A 164 8.43 -3.92 3.29
CA LEU A 164 9.63 -3.11 3.08
C LEU A 164 9.92 -2.22 4.31
N ILE A 165 8.90 -1.58 4.86
CA ILE A 165 9.01 -0.75 6.08
C ILE A 165 9.45 -1.60 7.27
N LEU A 166 8.80 -2.76 7.50
CA LEU A 166 9.17 -3.68 8.57
C LEU A 166 10.60 -4.18 8.42
N SER A 167 11.03 -4.49 7.20
CA SER A 167 12.42 -4.89 6.92
C SER A 167 13.41 -3.78 7.31
N ILE A 168 13.13 -2.52 6.93
CA ILE A 168 13.98 -1.37 7.28
C ILE A 168 14.03 -1.17 8.80
N CYS A 169 12.87 -1.20 9.47
CA CYS A 169 12.79 -1.06 10.92
C CYS A 169 13.50 -2.22 11.65
N THR A 170 13.48 -3.43 11.09
CA THR A 170 14.15 -4.62 11.65
C THR A 170 15.67 -4.53 11.50
N ILE A 171 16.17 -4.03 10.36
CA ILE A 171 17.60 -3.81 10.15
C ILE A 171 18.11 -2.66 11.05
N GLY A 172 17.31 -1.60 11.23
CA GLY A 172 17.62 -0.48 12.11
C GLY A 172 18.64 0.50 11.53
N VAL A 173 19.57 1.00 12.37
CA VAL A 173 20.56 2.04 12.01
C VAL A 173 21.40 1.71 10.75
N PRO A 174 21.84 0.47 10.49
CA PRO A 174 22.53 0.14 9.24
C PRO A 174 21.72 0.46 7.96
N ALA A 175 20.39 0.44 8.04
CA ALA A 175 19.49 0.76 6.93
C ALA A 175 19.36 2.26 6.67
N THR A 176 19.92 3.15 7.50
CA THR A 176 19.89 4.60 7.29
C THR A 176 21.19 5.15 6.70
N ARG A 177 22.19 4.29 6.45
CA ARG A 177 23.44 4.71 5.81
C ARG A 177 23.17 5.12 4.35
N PRO A 178 23.57 6.33 3.92
CA PRO A 178 23.30 6.84 2.57
C PRO A 178 23.75 5.89 1.45
N ILE A 179 24.92 5.25 1.61
CA ILE A 179 25.46 4.32 0.62
C ILE A 179 24.60 3.06 0.53
N THR A 180 24.18 2.49 1.67
CA THR A 180 23.32 1.30 1.71
C THR A 180 21.98 1.60 1.04
N LEU A 181 21.38 2.76 1.33
CA LEU A 181 20.13 3.20 0.73
C LEU A 181 20.25 3.45 -0.77
N GLY A 182 21.32 4.13 -1.20
CA GLY A 182 21.59 4.40 -2.60
C GLY A 182 21.77 3.10 -3.41
N LEU A 183 22.54 2.15 -2.89
CA LEU A 183 22.75 0.84 -3.54
C LEU A 183 21.45 0.01 -3.58
N ALA A 184 20.73 -0.11 -2.46
CA ALA A 184 19.47 -0.83 -2.41
C ALA A 184 18.44 -0.22 -3.37
N GLY A 185 18.35 1.12 -3.39
CA GLY A 185 17.47 1.85 -4.28
C GLY A 185 17.82 1.65 -5.75
N LEU A 186 19.11 1.74 -6.12
CA LEU A 186 19.58 1.52 -7.48
C LEU A 186 19.32 0.09 -7.97
N ILE A 187 19.52 -0.90 -7.09
CA ILE A 187 19.20 -2.31 -7.37
C ILE A 187 17.71 -2.45 -7.71
N MET A 188 16.82 -1.90 -6.88
CA MET A 188 15.37 -1.97 -7.11
C MET A 188 14.93 -1.25 -8.39
N VAL A 189 15.48 -0.06 -8.68
CA VAL A 189 15.23 0.67 -9.93
C VAL A 189 15.68 -0.15 -11.14
N THR A 190 16.87 -0.75 -11.07
CA THR A 190 17.41 -1.57 -12.15
C THR A 190 16.54 -2.79 -12.40
N LEU A 191 16.12 -3.49 -11.34
CA LEU A 191 15.18 -4.61 -11.40
C LEU A 191 13.83 -4.21 -12.03
N ALA A 192 13.32 -3.02 -11.72
CA ALA A 192 12.08 -2.52 -12.29
C ALA A 192 12.19 -2.21 -13.80
N LEU A 193 13.34 -1.69 -14.24
CA LEU A 193 13.58 -1.28 -15.62
C LEU A 193 14.06 -2.44 -16.51
N LEU A 194 14.57 -3.53 -15.93
CA LEU A 194 15.11 -4.67 -16.68
C LEU A 194 14.06 -5.32 -17.63
N PRO A 195 12.82 -5.63 -17.20
CA PRO A 195 11.82 -6.22 -18.10
C PRO A 195 11.46 -5.35 -19.32
N PRO A 196 11.15 -4.03 -19.19
CA PRO A 196 10.85 -3.20 -20.35
C PRO A 196 12.07 -2.95 -21.25
N LEU A 197 13.29 -2.82 -20.69
CA LEU A 197 14.51 -2.69 -21.51
C LEU A 197 14.77 -3.96 -22.33
N LEU A 198 14.70 -5.14 -21.72
CA LEU A 198 14.91 -6.40 -22.43
C LEU A 198 13.89 -6.61 -23.55
N ARG A 199 12.63 -6.19 -23.35
CA ARG A 199 11.61 -6.22 -24.40
C ARG A 199 11.95 -5.28 -25.55
N ARG A 200 12.40 -4.06 -25.27
CA ARG A 200 12.82 -3.10 -26.31
C ARG A 200 14.06 -3.56 -27.09
N VAL A 201 14.97 -4.30 -26.48
CA VAL A 201 16.17 -4.83 -27.15
C VAL A 201 15.85 -6.08 -27.99
N ARG A 202 14.86 -6.90 -27.59
CA ARG A 202 14.46 -8.10 -28.34
C ARG A 202 13.56 -7.81 -29.55
N LEU A 203 12.70 -6.79 -29.49
CA LEU A 203 11.82 -6.40 -30.60
C LEU A 203 12.58 -6.11 -31.93
N PRO A 204 13.63 -5.28 -31.96
CA PRO A 204 14.39 -5.03 -33.19
C PRO A 204 15.21 -6.24 -33.65
N LYS A 205 15.43 -7.24 -32.78
CA LYS A 205 16.14 -8.46 -33.14
C LYS A 205 15.21 -9.46 -33.85
N MET A 206 13.95 -9.57 -33.42
CA MET A 206 12.94 -10.40 -34.12
C MET A 206 12.54 -9.80 -35.47
N GLU A 207 12.43 -8.48 -35.57
CA GLU A 207 12.07 -7.81 -36.84
C GLU A 207 13.13 -8.08 -37.92
N LYS A 208 14.42 -8.01 -37.55
CA LYS A 208 15.55 -8.38 -38.43
C LYS A 208 15.60 -9.87 -38.77
N GLU A 209 15.24 -10.75 -37.84
CA GLU A 209 15.26 -12.20 -38.07
C GLU A 209 14.11 -12.65 -39.00
N VAL A 210 12.97 -11.95 -38.97
CA VAL A 210 11.84 -12.16 -39.89
C VAL A 210 12.13 -11.60 -41.28
N GLU A 211 12.75 -10.41 -41.42
CA GLU A 211 13.18 -9.90 -42.72
C GLU A 211 14.14 -10.87 -43.43
N MET A 212 15.11 -11.44 -42.70
CA MET A 212 16.06 -12.41 -43.26
C MET A 212 15.43 -13.78 -43.64
N MET A 213 14.25 -14.11 -43.11
CA MET A 213 13.51 -15.34 -43.49
C MET A 213 12.56 -15.13 -44.67
N VAL A 214 12.18 -13.89 -44.98
CA VAL A 214 11.31 -13.56 -46.13
C VAL A 214 12.14 -13.33 -47.40
N GLU A 215 13.43 -13.03 -47.27
CA GLU A 215 14.36 -12.79 -48.39
C GLU A 215 15.05 -14.06 -48.93
N ASN A 216 14.75 -15.24 -48.37
CA ASN A 216 15.19 -16.57 -48.83
C ASN A 216 14.02 -17.41 -49.34
#